data_AF-A0A2E9NUR4-F1
#
_entry.id   AF-A0A2E9NUR4-F1
#
_cell.length_a   1.000
_cell.length_b   1.000
_cell.length_c   1.000
_cell.angle_alpha   90.00
_cell.angle_beta   90.00
_cell.angle_gamma   90.00
#
_symmetry.space_group_name_H-M   'P 1'
#
loop_
_entity.id
_entity.type
_entity.pdbx_description
1 polymer ?
#
loop_
_entity_poly.entity_id
_entity_poly.type
_entity_poly.pdbx_seq_one_letter_code
_entity_poly.pdbx_strand_id
1 'polypeptide(L)' 'MLTLNYGPGLFGFWRQSLDREQNIFAIFNVTKEPRILHVDNLDLTLDHTWLDLVVGDSVTDRSGPLELEPYRFLWIGNNS' A
#
# COMPACT_ATOMS: atom_id res chain seq x y z
N MET A 1 15.39 2.65 -2.85
CA MET A 1 14.25 1.82 -3.28
C MET A 1 14.35 0.50 -2.55
N LEU A 2 13.34 0.17 -1.74
CA LEU A 2 13.26 -1.09 -1.01
C LEU A 2 12.14 -1.93 -1.63
N THR A 3 12.43 -3.18 -1.97
CA THR A 3 11.42 -4.15 -2.40
C THR A 3 10.81 -4.78 -1.16
N LEU A 4 9.49 -4.75 -1.05
CA LEU A 4 8.76 -5.32 0.07
C LEU A 4 8.03 -6.57 -0.40
N ASN A 5 8.15 -7.66 0.35
CA ASN A 5 7.46 -8.91 0.10
C ASN A 5 6.29 -9.01 1.08
N TYR A 6 5.08 -8.78 0.58
CA TYR A 6 3.86 -8.80 1.37
C TYR A 6 3.16 -10.16 1.40
N GLY A 7 3.85 -11.20 0.91
CA GLY A 7 3.33 -12.55 0.75
C GLY A 7 3.41 -13.04 -0.70
N PRO A 8 3.11 -14.33 -0.94
CA PRO A 8 3.23 -14.93 -2.26
C PRO A 8 2.30 -14.24 -3.26
N GLY A 9 2.89 -13.70 -4.33
CA GLY A 9 2.15 -13.06 -5.42
C GLY A 9 1.81 -11.58 -5.22
N LEU A 10 2.18 -10.99 -4.09
CA LEU A 10 2.15 -9.55 -3.88
C LEU A 10 3.55 -8.98 -4.04
N PHE A 11 3.69 -8.01 -4.94
CA PHE A 11 4.92 -7.27 -5.15
C PHE A 11 4.69 -5.81 -4.79
N GLY A 12 5.65 -5.16 -4.14
CA GLY A 12 5.58 -3.72 -4.02
C GLY A 12 6.90 -3.07 -3.67
N PHE A 13 6.87 -1.75 -3.74
CA PHE A 13 8.00 -0.90 -3.40
C PHE A 13 7.52 0.32 -2.61
N TRP A 14 8.40 0.79 -1.74
CA TRP A 14 8.21 2.02 -0.98
C TRP A 14 9.06 3.13 -1.59
N ARG A 15 8.45 4.30 -1.75
CA ARG A 15 9.12 5.56 -2.10
C ARG A 15 8.96 6.56 -0.97
N GLN A 16 10.01 7.33 -0.76
CA GLN A 16 10.01 8.46 0.16
C GLN A 16 10.57 9.68 -0.58
N SER A 17 9.96 10.85 -0.39
CA SER A 17 10.47 12.12 -0.90
C SER A 17 11.79 12.50 -0.24
N LEU A 18 12.53 13.43 -0.85
CA LEU A 18 13.84 13.85 -0.34
C LEU A 18 13.77 14.54 1.03
N ASP A 19 12.68 15.26 1.29
CA ASP A 19 12.37 15.93 2.56
C ASP A 19 11.76 14.98 3.61
N ARG A 20 11.48 13.71 3.23
CA ARG A 20 10.89 12.66 4.06
C ARG A 20 9.45 12.90 4.51
N GLU A 21 8.82 13.96 4.02
CA GLU A 21 7.43 14.29 4.35
C GLU A 21 6.47 13.34 3.64
N GLN A 22 6.78 12.94 2.40
CA GLN A 22 5.90 12.10 1.59
C GLN A 22 6.39 10.67 1.51
N ASN A 23 5.50 9.73 1.81
CA ASN A 23 5.70 8.29 1.73
C ASN A 23 4.65 7.68 0.81
N ILE A 24 5.07 6.82 -0.13
CA ILE A 24 4.18 6.07 -1.02
C ILE A 24 4.51 4.59 -0.97
N PHE A 25 3.50 3.77 -0.73
CA PHE A 25 3.53 2.33 -0.92
C PHE A 25 2.81 1.98 -2.22
N ALA A 26 3.53 1.42 -3.19
CA ALA A 26 2.95 0.90 -4.42
C ALA A 26 2.92 -0.63 -4.35
N ILE A 27 1.73 -1.21 -4.26
CA ILE A 27 1.50 -2.66 -4.14
C ILE A 27 0.76 -3.18 -5.37
N PHE A 28 1.16 -4.37 -5.82
CA PHE A 28 0.65 -5.03 -7.02
C PHE A 28 0.37 -6.49 -6.71
N ASN A 29 -0.84 -6.97 -6.99
CA ASN A 29 -1.10 -8.38 -7.16
C ASN A 29 -0.60 -8.80 -8.54
N VAL A 30 0.48 -9.57 -8.62
CA VAL A 30 1.07 -10.04 -9.89
C VAL A 30 0.55 -11.40 -10.30
N THR A 31 -0.56 -11.85 -9.71
CA THR A 31 -1.18 -13.15 -9.95
C THR A 31 -2.58 -13.03 -10.55
N LYS A 32 -3.05 -14.14 -11.14
CA LYS A 32 -4.42 -14.28 -11.66
C LYS A 32 -5.46 -14.64 -10.58
N GLU A 33 -5.04 -14.70 -9.32
CA GLU A 33 -5.88 -15.08 -8.18
C GLU A 33 -5.98 -13.87 -7.24
N PRO A 34 -7.11 -13.70 -6.52
CA PRO A 34 -7.18 -12.70 -5.45
C PRO A 34 -6.10 -12.93 -4.39
N ARG A 35 -5.55 -11.85 -3.85
CA ARG A 35 -4.51 -11.89 -2.81
C ARG A 35 -4.84 -10.96 -1.66
N ILE A 36 -4.63 -11.44 -0.45
CA ILE A 36 -4.83 -10.64 0.76
C ILE A 36 -3.57 -9.84 1.05
N LEU A 37 -3.70 -8.53 1.07
CA LEU A 37 -2.72 -7.59 1.59
C LEU A 37 -3.03 -7.32 3.06
N HIS A 38 -2.15 -7.76 3.95
CA HIS A 38 -2.20 -7.36 5.36
C HIS A 38 -1.60 -5.96 5.49
N VAL A 39 -2.46 -4.96 5.68
CA VAL A 39 -2.06 -3.55 5.81
C VAL A 39 -1.13 -3.35 7.01
N ASP A 40 -1.21 -4.19 8.04
CA ASP A 40 -0.29 -4.20 9.19
C ASP A 40 1.19 -4.47 8.80
N ASN A 41 1.44 -5.06 7.62
CA ASN A 41 2.79 -5.24 7.08
C ASN A 41 3.31 -3.98 6.36
N LEU A 42 2.46 -2.99 6.14
CA LEU A 42 2.86 -1.66 5.71
C LEU A 42 3.16 -0.88 6.99
N ASP A 43 4.39 -0.35 7.12
CA ASP A 43 4.77 0.51 8.25
C ASP A 43 4.05 1.87 8.16
N LEU A 44 2.72 1.87 8.25
CA LEU A 44 1.86 3.04 8.22
C LEU A 44 1.89 3.68 9.60
N THR A 45 2.52 4.85 9.70
CA THR A 45 2.58 5.59 10.95
C THR A 45 1.21 6.19 11.29
N LEU A 46 0.90 6.24 12.60
CA LEU A 46 -0.41 6.68 13.12
C LEU A 46 -0.62 8.21 13.05
N ASP A 47 0.43 8.96 12.80
CA ASP A 47 0.45 10.43 12.70
C ASP A 47 -0.04 10.96 11.36
N HIS A 48 -0.29 10.07 10.38
CA HIS A 48 -0.72 10.46 9.05
C HIS A 48 -2.08 9.87 8.66
N THR A 49 -2.85 10.66 7.90
CA THR A 49 -3.96 10.13 7.12
C THR A 49 -3.41 9.52 5.84
N TRP A 50 -3.67 8.23 5.65
CA TRP A 50 -3.27 7.48 4.47
C TRP A 50 -4.42 7.42 3.46
N LEU A 51 -4.11 7.67 2.20
CA LEU A 51 -5.05 7.76 1.08
C LEU A 51 -4.68 6.78 -0.03
N ASP A 52 -5.70 6.22 -0.69
CA ASP A 52 -5.55 5.59 -1.98
C ASP A 52 -5.35 6.70 -3.01
N LEU A 53 -4.14 6.79 -3.59
CA LEU A 53 -3.78 7.85 -4.52
C LEU A 53 -4.46 7.72 -5.89
N VAL A 54 -5.10 6.58 -6.18
CA VAL A 54 -5.78 6.33 -7.45
C VAL A 54 -7.24 6.73 -7.37
N VAL A 55 -7.92 6.37 -6.27
CA VAL A 55 -9.36 6.58 -6.09
C VAL A 55 -9.66 7.81 -5.22
N GLY A 56 -8.74 8.18 -4.33
CA GLY A 56 -8.86 9.31 -3.40
C GLY A 56 -9.47 8.95 -2.04
N ASP A 57 -9.76 7.68 -1.78
CA ASP A 57 -10.40 7.23 -0.54
C ASP A 57 -9.40 7.05 0.61
N SER A 58 -9.85 7.26 1.85
CA SER A 58 -9.05 6.98 3.04
C SER A 58 -8.79 5.48 3.22
N VAL A 59 -7.54 5.16 3.54
CA VAL A 59 -7.04 3.80 3.82
C VAL A 59 -7.07 3.51 5.32
N THR A 60 -7.05 4.55 6.18
CA THR A 60 -7.01 4.38 7.64
C THR A 60 -8.30 3.79 8.23
N ASP A 61 -9.40 3.84 7.49
CA ASP A 61 -10.66 3.17 7.85
C ASP A 61 -10.63 1.64 7.54
N ARG A 62 -9.50 1.13 7.01
CA ARG A 62 -9.31 -0.25 6.56
C ARG A 62 -8.28 -1.00 7.42
N SER A 63 -8.40 -0.93 8.74
CA SER A 63 -7.53 -1.62 9.73
C SER A 63 -7.68 -3.16 9.73
N GLY A 64 -7.85 -3.75 8.55
CA GLY A 64 -7.96 -5.18 8.32
C GLY A 64 -7.32 -5.60 7.00
N PRO A 65 -7.29 -6.90 6.71
CA PRO A 65 -6.79 -7.42 5.44
C PRO A 65 -7.56 -6.83 4.25
N LEU A 66 -6.84 -6.26 3.29
CA LEU A 66 -7.40 -5.79 2.03
C LEU A 66 -7.27 -6.87 0.97
N GLU A 67 -8.35 -7.22 0.30
CA GLU A 67 -8.29 -8.12 -0.85
C GLU A 67 -7.97 -7.35 -2.13
N LEU A 68 -6.90 -7.77 -2.81
CA LEU A 68 -6.53 -7.30 -4.15
C LEU A 68 -6.97 -8.32 -5.18
N GLU A 69 -7.89 -7.93 -6.04
CA GLU A 69 -8.32 -8.68 -7.21
C GLU A 69 -7.13 -9.07 -8.12
N PRO A 70 -7.29 -10.09 -8.99
CA PRO A 70 -6.29 -10.47 -9.98
C PRO A 70 -5.72 -9.25 -10.74
N TYR A 71 -4.40 -9.11 -10.77
CA TYR A 71 -3.70 -8.02 -11.44
C TYR A 71 -4.01 -6.60 -10.93
N ARG A 72 -4.71 -6.46 -9.80
CA ARG A 72 -5.01 -5.18 -9.20
C ARG A 72 -3.78 -4.57 -8.54
N PHE A 73 -3.72 -3.24 -8.54
CA PHE A 73 -2.73 -2.48 -7.80
C PHE A 73 -3.40 -1.50 -6.84
N LEU A 74 -2.62 -1.07 -5.86
CA LEU A 74 -3.01 -0.11 -4.85
C LEU A 74 -1.83 0.81 -4.56
N TRP A 75 -2.06 2.12 -4.60
CA TRP A 75 -1.07 3.12 -4.20
C TRP A 75 -1.57 3.81 -2.95
N ILE A 76 -0.84 3.66 -1.85
CA ILE A 76 -1.15 4.29 -0.57
C ILE A 76 -0.13 5.40 -0.36
N GLY A 77 -0.60 6.62 -0.10
CA GLY A 77 0.25 7.76 0.23
C GLY A 77 -0.26 8.52 1.45
N ASN A 78 0.64 9.16 2.20
CA ASN A 78 0.24 10.09 3.23
C ASN A 78 -0.13 11.46 2.64
N ASN A 79 -1.06 12.15 3.29
CA ASN A 79 -1.35 13.55 3.02
C ASN A 79 -0.38 14.40 3.86
N SER A 80 0.75 14.81 3.29
CA SER A 80 1.69 15.78 3.88
C SER A 80 1.14 17.20 3.82
#